data_AF-A0A9N9K980-F1
#
_entry.id   AF-A0A9N9K980-F1
#
_cell.length_a   1.000
_cell.length_b   1.000
_cell.length_c   1.000
_cell.angle_alpha   90.00
_cell.angle_beta   90.00
_cell.angle_gamma   90.00
#
_symmetry.space_group_name_H-M   'P 1'
#
loop_
_entity.id
_entity.type
_entity.pdbx_description
1 polymer ?
#
loop_
_entity_poly.entity_id
_entity_poly.type
_entity_poly.pdbx_seq_one_letter_code
_entity_poly.pdbx_strand_id
1 'polypeptide(L)'
;TKHTVYSIAGVYLTILNLPRHLRYKKENTIFVSLIPRPKEPPTEKINLYLDPLVDELKQLWATEKWKYSVSSKHKQLFNQY
;
A
#
# COMPACT_ATOMS: atom_id res chain seq x y z
N THR A 1 -12.46 -35.96 -9.49
CA THR A 1 -11.49 -34.86 -9.35
C THR A 1 -12.03 -33.90 -8.31
N LYS A 2 -11.42 -33.78 -7.13
CA LYS A 2 -11.92 -32.88 -6.07
C LYS A 2 -11.55 -31.44 -6.43
N HIS A 3 -12.51 -30.64 -6.89
CA HIS A 3 -12.32 -29.20 -7.05
C HIS A 3 -12.31 -28.54 -5.67
N THR A 4 -11.13 -28.16 -5.18
CA THR A 4 -11.01 -27.31 -3.99
C THR A 4 -11.02 -25.86 -4.45
N VAL A 5 -12.13 -25.16 -4.21
CA VAL A 5 -12.22 -23.71 -4.40
C VAL A 5 -11.30 -23.03 -3.38
N TYR A 6 -10.20 -22.45 -3.85
CA TYR A 6 -9.25 -21.72 -3.02
C TYR A 6 -9.63 -20.25 -2.98
N SER A 7 -9.77 -19.70 -1.78
CA SER A 7 -10.09 -18.28 -1.56
C SER A 7 -8.85 -17.57 -1.03
N ILE A 8 -8.45 -16.48 -1.69
CA ILE A 8 -7.40 -15.57 -1.26
C ILE A 8 -8.01 -14.21 -0.93
N ALA A 9 -7.44 -13.51 0.05
CA ALA A 9 -7.73 -12.11 0.29
C ALA A 9 -6.51 -11.27 -0.10
N GLY A 10 -6.73 -10.11 -0.72
CA GLY A 10 -5.67 -9.17 -1.09
C GLY A 10 -5.85 -7.85 -0.34
N VAL A 11 -4.74 -7.26 0.10
CA VAL A 11 -4.70 -5.93 0.70
C VAL A 11 -4.23 -4.93 -0.35
N TYR A 12 -5.04 -3.90 -0.58
CA TYR A 12 -4.78 -2.86 -1.56
C TYR A 12 -4.82 -1.48 -0.88
N LEU A 13 -3.87 -0.62 -1.23
CA LEU A 13 -3.86 0.79 -0.82
C LEU A 13 -4.23 1.67 -2.00
N THR A 14 -4.98 2.74 -1.74
CA THR A 14 -5.40 3.68 -2.79
C THR A 14 -5.05 5.11 -2.40
N ILE A 15 -4.51 5.86 -3.34
CA ILE A 15 -4.15 7.27 -3.13
C ILE A 15 -5.42 8.13 -3.15
N LEU A 16 -5.88 8.57 -1.98
CA LEU A 16 -7.10 9.37 -1.85
C LEU A 16 -6.92 10.85 -2.20
N ASN A 17 -5.67 11.31 -2.36
CA ASN A 17 -5.34 12.68 -2.73
C ASN A 17 -5.72 13.03 -4.18
N LEU A 18 -6.05 12.03 -5.00
CA LEU A 18 -6.47 12.24 -6.38
C LEU A 18 -7.95 12.65 -6.49
N PRO A 19 -8.36 13.31 -7.58
CA PRO A 19 -9.77 13.49 -7.93
C PRO A 19 -10.55 12.17 -7.86
N ARG A 20 -11.82 12.23 -7.44
CA ARG A 20 -12.65 11.03 -7.17
C ARG A 20 -12.68 10.03 -8.34
N HIS A 21 -12.64 10.52 -9.58
CA HIS A 21 -12.65 9.70 -10.80
C HIS A 21 -11.32 8.99 -11.11
N LEU A 22 -10.23 9.29 -10.38
CA LEU A 22 -8.91 8.69 -10.57
C LEU A 22 -8.49 7.75 -9.43
N ARG A 23 -9.04 7.90 -8.22
CA ARG A 23 -8.59 7.17 -7.00
C ARG A 23 -8.48 5.66 -7.21
N TYR A 24 -9.54 5.01 -7.67
CA TYR A 24 -9.60 3.54 -7.76
C TYR A 24 -9.17 2.98 -9.12
N LYS A 25 -8.48 3.78 -9.94
CA LYS A 25 -7.87 3.24 -11.15
C LYS A 25 -6.69 2.36 -10.78
N LYS A 26 -6.42 1.32 -11.57
CA LYS A 26 -5.36 0.34 -11.29
C LYS A 26 -3.99 1.01 -11.14
N GLU A 27 -3.76 2.11 -11.85
CA GLU A 27 -2.52 2.88 -11.81
C GLU A 27 -2.32 3.63 -10.48
N ASN A 28 -3.40 3.86 -9.72
CA ASN A 28 -3.41 4.62 -8.46
C ASN A 28 -3.69 3.74 -7.23
N THR A 29 -3.73 2.42 -7.43
CA THR A 29 -3.92 1.41 -6.40
C THR A 29 -2.66 0.55 -6.28
N ILE A 30 -2.10 0.48 -5.09
CA ILE A 30 -0.90 -0.29 -4.78
C ILE A 30 -1.33 -1.62 -4.15
N PHE A 31 -0.86 -2.73 -4.72
CA PHE A 31 -1.02 -4.04 -4.10
C PHE A 31 0.05 -4.23 -3.03
N VAL A 32 -0.38 -4.50 -1.80
CA VAL A 32 0.52 -4.58 -0.64
C VAL A 32 0.80 -6.00 -0.22
N SER A 33 -0.25 -6.83 -0.10
CA SER A 33 -0.07 -8.19 0.43
C SER A 33 -1.18 -9.12 0.00
N LEU A 34 -0.82 -10.40 -0.14
CA LEU A 34 -1.74 -11.52 -0.33
C LEU A 34 -1.89 -12.25 1.00
N ILE A 35 -3.12 -12.36 1.50
CA ILE A 35 -3.46 -13.15 2.68
C ILE A 35 -4.01 -14.49 2.19
N PRO A 36 -3.20 -15.57 2.21
CA PRO A 36 -3.69 -16.91 1.93
C PRO A 36 -4.65 -17.29 3.06
N ARG A 37 -5.89 -17.67 2.75
CA ARG A 37 -6.84 -18.11 3.78
C ARG A 37 -6.31 -19.39 4.42
N PRO A 38 -5.99 -19.40 5.72
CA PRO A 38 -5.79 -20.66 6.43
C PRO A 38 -7.18 -21.28 6.58
N LYS A 39 -7.31 -22.62 6.48
CA LYS A 39 -8.50 -23.31 7.02
C LYS A 39 -8.75 -22.72 8.41
N GLU A 40 -9.87 -22.02 8.56
CA GLU A 40 -10.20 -21.02 9.57
C GLU A 40 -9.27 -20.95 10.80
N PRO A 41 -8.54 -19.83 11.00
CA PRO A 41 -7.90 -19.52 12.27
C PRO A 41 -8.54 -18.30 12.95
N PRO A 42 -8.32 -18.13 14.27
CA PRO A 42 -9.05 -17.16 15.08
C PRO A 42 -8.81 -15.72 14.63
N THR A 43 -9.80 -14.87 14.89
CA THR A 43 -9.98 -13.45 14.51
C THR A 43 -8.74 -12.56 14.66
N GLU A 44 -7.76 -12.99 15.45
CA GLU A 44 -6.53 -12.27 15.81
C GLU A 44 -5.44 -12.24 14.72
N LYS A 45 -5.52 -13.04 13.65
CA LYS A 45 -4.43 -13.13 12.65
C LYS A 45 -4.35 -11.97 11.66
N ILE A 46 -5.37 -11.13 11.55
CA ILE A 46 -5.34 -9.99 10.61
C ILE A 46 -4.31 -8.95 11.04
N ASN A 47 -4.20 -8.69 12.34
CA ASN A 47 -3.24 -7.72 12.88
C ASN A 47 -1.80 -8.11 12.53
N LEU A 48 -1.47 -9.41 12.51
CA LEU A 48 -0.16 -9.88 12.06
C LEU A 48 0.25 -9.38 10.65
N TYR A 49 -0.74 -9.18 9.76
CA TYR A 49 -0.50 -8.65 8.42
C TYR A 49 -0.59 -7.12 8.35
N LEU A 50 -1.40 -6.50 9.23
CA LEU A 50 -1.61 -5.06 9.23
C LEU A 50 -0.55 -4.30 10.04
N ASP A 51 -0.04 -4.86 11.13
CA ASP A 51 0.96 -4.25 11.98
C ASP A 51 2.25 -3.86 11.21
N PRO A 52 2.89 -4.77 10.44
CA PRO A 52 4.06 -4.38 9.63
C PRO A 52 3.72 -3.32 8.59
N LEU A 53 2.53 -3.39 7.98
CA LEU A 53 2.07 -2.39 7.01
C LEU A 53 1.90 -1.02 7.66
N VAL A 54 1.30 -0.95 8.84
CA VAL A 54 1.11 0.28 9.59
C VAL A 54 2.46 0.88 9.99
N ASP A 55 3.42 0.06 10.39
CA ASP A 55 4.76 0.54 10.76
C ASP A 55 5.54 1.07 9.55
N GLU A 56 5.45 0.43 8.38
CA GLU A 56 6.00 0.95 7.12
C GLU A 56 5.34 2.30 6.74
N LEU A 57 4.01 2.41 6.86
CA LEU A 57 3.29 3.65 6.60
C LEU A 57 3.69 4.77 7.56
N LYS A 58 3.89 4.46 8.85
CA LYS A 58 4.40 5.41 9.84
C LYS A 58 5.82 5.86 9.52
N GLN A 59 6.69 4.95 9.09
CA GLN A 59 8.04 5.30 8.66
C GLN A 59 8.01 6.24 7.45
N LEU A 60 7.18 5.92 6.44
CA LEU A 60 6.99 6.77 5.27
C LEU A 60 6.42 8.15 5.62
N TRP A 61 5.47 8.21 6.56
CA TRP A 61 4.92 9.47 7.06
C TRP A 61 5.94 10.29 7.85
N ALA A 62 6.74 9.64 8.70
CA ALA A 62 7.77 10.28 9.51
C ALA A 62 9.01 10.72 8.70
N THR A 63 9.14 10.27 7.45
CA THR A 63 10.23 10.70 6.57
C THR A 63 10.01 12.10 5.99
N GLU A 64 10.05 13.12 6.85
CA GLU A 64 10.55 14.45 6.47
C GLU A 64 12.06 14.44 6.15
N LYS A 65 12.74 13.31 6.44
CA LYS A 65 14.18 13.07 6.26
C LYS A 65 14.67 13.03 4.81
N TRP A 66 13.80 12.93 3.80
CA TRP A 66 14.22 12.95 2.38
C TRP A 66 14.34 14.36 1.78
N LYS A 67 14.13 15.43 2.57
CA LYS A 67 14.28 16.82 2.08
C LYS A 67 15.72 17.20 1.67
N TYR A 68 16.74 16.37 1.91
CA TYR A 68 18.16 16.75 1.70
C TYR A 68 19.00 15.83 0.79
N SER A 69 18.40 14.98 -0.04
CA SER A 69 19.17 14.33 -1.13
C SER A 69 18.41 14.30 -2.44
N VAL A 70 17.92 15.46 -2.86
CA VAL A 70 17.76 15.75 -4.29
C VAL A 70 18.94 16.61 -4.65
N SER A 71 19.94 16.01 -5.32
CA SER A 71 21.00 16.73 -6.02
C SER A 71 20.40 17.93 -6.74
N SER A 72 21.00 19.11 -6.54
CA SER A 72 20.51 20.45 -6.91
C SER A 72 20.07 20.66 -8.36
N LYS A 73 20.15 19.64 -9.23
CA LYS A 73 19.71 19.68 -10.63
C LYS A 73 18.23 19.35 -10.84
N HIS A 74 17.54 18.62 -9.96
CA HIS A 74 16.14 18.19 -10.21
C HIS A 74 15.06 19.11 -9.61
N LYS A 75 15.43 20.07 -8.75
CA LYS A 75 14.48 21.00 -8.11
C LYS A 75 13.86 22.03 -9.07
N GLN A 76 14.47 22.30 -10.22
CA GLN A 76 13.98 23.30 -11.18
C GLN A 76 12.77 22.82 -12.02
N LEU A 77 12.56 21.51 -12.17
CA LEU A 77 11.51 20.97 -13.04
C LEU A 77 10.11 20.90 -12.39
N PHE A 78 10.03 20.89 -11.06
CA PHE A 78 8.75 20.77 -10.34
C PHE A 78 8.07 22.11 -10.01
N ASN A 79 8.75 23.25 -10.19
CA ASN A 79 8.18 24.58 -9.92
C ASN A 79 7.42 25.19 -11.12
N GLN A 80 7.09 24.39 -12.14
CA GLN A 80 6.37 24.83 -13.34
C GLN A 80 4.97 24.21 -13.52
N TYR A 81 4.42 23.54 -12.50
CA TYR A 81 3.02 23.10 -12.48
C TYR A 81 2.34 23.54 -11.18
#